data_AF-A0A3A0DJ34-F1
#
_entry.id   AF-A0A3A0DJ34-F1
#
_cell.length_a   1.000
_cell.length_b   1.000
_cell.length_c   1.000
_cell.angle_alpha   90.00
_cell.angle_beta   90.00
_cell.angle_gamma   90.00
#
_symmetry.space_group_name_H-M   'P 1'
#
loop_
_entity.id
_entity.type
_entity.pdbx_description
1 polymer ?
#
loop_
_entity_poly.entity_id
_entity_poly.type
_entity_poly.pdbx_seq_one_letter_code
_entity_poly.pdbx_strand_id
1 'polypeptide(L)'
;MFDATSIRKRRSAVVWTGALLMATTCAALVLASQPTVEPPALNQEVLAFIEPIATADGDSELSKKQKERHNAAVDLLQARVDEYRSGSREIGAVFEAARMVAKSKLDLADSPEARVRTLEQTLQVARMIEKRLQTQVDKRFGSKGDLARARLARLGVEVELLRAKADKP
;
A
#
# COMPACT_ATOMS: atom_id res chain seq x y z
N MET A 1 -60.97 37.73 48.77
CA MET A 1 -60.44 39.07 48.46
C MET A 1 -60.39 39.15 46.93
N PHE A 2 -61.09 40.14 46.37
CA PHE A 2 -61.32 40.40 44.93
C PHE A 2 -60.00 40.50 44.16
N ASP A 3 -59.88 40.04 42.91
CA ASP A 3 -60.26 40.78 41.68
C ASP A 3 -60.20 39.79 40.47
N ALA A 4 -61.19 39.58 39.60
CA ALA A 4 -61.69 40.47 38.55
C ALA A 4 -60.54 41.24 37.86
N THR A 5 -60.15 40.99 36.61
CA THR A 5 -60.90 41.46 35.45
C THR A 5 -60.21 40.94 34.18
N SER A 6 -61.03 40.50 33.24
CA SER A 6 -60.75 40.24 31.83
C SER A 6 -59.94 41.34 31.12
N ILE A 7 -59.30 41.01 30.00
CA ILE A 7 -59.65 41.53 28.66
C ILE A 7 -58.74 40.89 27.60
N ARG A 8 -59.38 40.12 26.71
CA ARG A 8 -58.83 39.72 25.41
C ARG A 8 -58.51 40.97 24.59
N LYS A 9 -57.29 41.08 24.07
CA LYS A 9 -57.04 41.77 22.81
C LYS A 9 -56.33 40.84 21.85
N ARG A 10 -57.12 40.32 20.89
CA ARG A 10 -56.64 39.96 19.56
C ARG A 10 -55.92 41.17 18.98
N ARG A 11 -54.76 40.98 18.34
CA ARG A 11 -54.42 41.65 17.08
C ARG A 11 -53.10 41.13 16.48
N SER A 12 -53.26 40.64 15.26
CA SER A 12 -52.37 40.85 14.11
C SER A 12 -51.02 40.13 14.11
N ALA A 13 -51.00 39.09 13.28
CA ALA A 13 -49.82 38.63 12.58
C ALA A 13 -49.07 39.82 11.96
N VAL A 14 -47.78 39.92 12.24
CA VAL A 14 -46.83 40.63 11.38
C VAL A 14 -45.86 39.58 10.89
N VAL A 15 -46.04 39.23 9.61
CA VAL A 15 -45.10 38.48 8.81
C VAL A 15 -43.85 39.34 8.67
N TRP A 16 -42.77 38.98 9.37
CA TRP A 16 -41.42 39.49 9.10
C TRP A 16 -40.70 38.50 8.19
N THR A 17 -40.92 38.66 6.89
CA THR A 17 -40.00 38.16 5.85
C THR A 17 -38.72 38.98 5.92
N GLY A 18 -37.81 38.56 6.79
CA GLY A 18 -36.41 39.00 6.78
C GLY A 18 -35.58 38.02 5.97
N ALA A 19 -35.29 38.37 4.73
CA ALA A 19 -34.32 37.69 3.89
C ALA A 19 -32.93 37.77 4.54
N LEU A 20 -32.40 36.62 5.00
CA LEU A 20 -30.99 36.52 5.36
C LEU A 20 -30.24 35.86 4.20
N LEU A 21 -29.54 36.72 3.47
CA LEU A 21 -28.57 36.41 2.44
C LEU A 21 -27.52 35.40 2.93
N MET A 22 -27.35 34.34 2.15
CA MET A 22 -26.06 33.91 1.59
C MET A 22 -24.84 33.99 2.53
N ALA A 23 -24.63 32.94 3.31
CA ALA A 23 -23.29 32.52 3.70
C ALA A 23 -23.14 31.01 3.44
N THR A 24 -23.44 30.60 2.20
CA THR A 24 -22.96 29.33 1.67
C THR A 24 -21.47 29.49 1.47
N THR A 25 -20.71 29.23 2.53
CA THR A 25 -19.26 29.12 2.47
C THR A 25 -18.94 28.07 1.42
N CYS A 26 -18.43 28.52 0.27
CA CYS A 26 -17.68 27.71 -0.66
C CYS A 26 -16.53 27.07 0.12
N ALA A 27 -16.76 25.90 0.70
CA ALA A 27 -15.72 24.92 0.90
C ALA A 27 -15.30 24.48 -0.50
N ALA A 28 -14.52 25.33 -1.16
CA ALA A 28 -13.76 24.95 -2.32
C ALA A 28 -12.89 23.78 -1.85
N LEU A 29 -13.32 22.57 -2.18
CA LEU A 29 -12.48 21.40 -2.17
C LEU A 29 -11.25 21.79 -2.99
N VAL A 30 -10.17 22.14 -2.28
CA VAL A 30 -8.83 22.05 -2.82
C VAL A 30 -8.60 20.54 -2.95
N LEU A 31 -9.12 19.97 -4.04
CA LEU A 31 -8.56 18.78 -4.65
C LEU A 31 -7.17 19.21 -5.07
N ALA A 32 -6.25 19.17 -4.11
CA ALA A 32 -4.83 19.32 -4.38
C ALA A 32 -4.53 18.27 -5.44
N SER A 33 -4.33 18.74 -6.67
CA SER A 33 -3.81 17.96 -7.77
C SER A 33 -2.51 17.35 -7.29
N GLN A 34 -2.59 16.09 -6.86
CA GLN A 34 -1.40 15.36 -6.46
C GLN A 34 -0.51 15.29 -7.68
N PRO A 35 0.77 15.67 -7.58
CA PRO A 35 1.68 15.57 -8.71
C PRO A 35 1.65 14.13 -9.21
N THR A 36 1.30 13.92 -10.47
CA THR A 36 1.30 12.63 -11.14
C THR A 36 2.76 12.17 -11.23
N VAL A 37 3.23 11.46 -10.21
CA VAL A 37 4.56 10.84 -10.25
C VAL A 37 4.44 9.64 -11.17
N GLU A 38 4.96 9.76 -12.40
CA GLU A 38 5.07 8.61 -13.30
C GLU A 38 5.77 7.45 -12.56
N PRO A 39 5.19 6.25 -12.57
CA PRO A 39 5.80 5.11 -11.90
C PRO A 39 7.14 4.82 -12.57
N PRO A 40 8.26 4.76 -11.82
CA PRO A 40 9.54 4.47 -12.44
C PRO A 40 9.48 3.09 -13.10
N ALA A 41 10.10 3.00 -14.27
CA ALA A 41 10.20 1.77 -15.05
C ALA A 41 10.75 0.63 -14.16
N LEU A 42 10.05 -0.49 -14.15
CA LEU A 42 10.50 -1.69 -13.44
C LEU A 42 11.61 -2.37 -14.26
N ASN A 43 12.72 -2.73 -13.63
CA ASN A 43 13.72 -3.57 -14.30
C ASN A 43 13.16 -4.99 -14.50
N GLN A 44 13.72 -5.73 -15.46
CA GLN A 44 13.27 -7.08 -15.81
C GLN A 44 13.28 -8.04 -14.60
N GLU A 45 14.20 -7.84 -13.66
CA GLU A 45 14.31 -8.66 -12.44
C GLU A 45 13.14 -8.44 -11.47
N VAL A 46 12.60 -7.23 -11.36
CA VAL A 46 11.37 -6.96 -10.60
C VAL A 46 10.16 -7.55 -11.32
N LEU A 47 10.13 -7.53 -12.66
CA LEU A 47 9.05 -8.18 -13.42
C LEU A 47 9.06 -9.70 -13.21
N ALA A 48 10.24 -10.32 -13.28
CA ALA A 48 10.41 -11.75 -13.00
C ALA A 48 10.10 -12.10 -11.52
N PHE A 49 10.16 -11.13 -10.60
CA PHE A 49 9.79 -11.34 -9.20
C PHE A 49 8.28 -11.58 -9.02
N ILE A 50 7.45 -11.01 -9.90
CA ILE A 50 5.99 -11.05 -9.82
C ILE A 50 5.35 -11.95 -10.89
N GLU A 51 6.14 -12.79 -11.58
CA GLU A 51 5.62 -13.68 -12.61
C GLU A 51 4.98 -14.93 -11.98
N PRO A 52 3.70 -15.23 -12.25
CA PRO A 52 3.08 -16.48 -11.81
C PRO A 52 3.79 -17.71 -12.37
N ILE A 53 3.85 -18.78 -11.58
CA ILE A 53 4.52 -20.04 -11.95
C ILE A 53 3.47 -21.10 -12.22
N ALA A 54 3.50 -21.69 -13.42
CA ALA A 54 2.62 -22.79 -13.78
C ALA A 54 2.94 -24.07 -12.99
N THR A 55 1.89 -24.78 -12.57
CA THR A 55 1.99 -26.15 -12.06
C THR A 55 2.13 -27.12 -13.25
N ALA A 56 3.02 -28.09 -13.12
CA ALA A 56 3.23 -29.14 -14.12
C ALA A 56 2.68 -30.49 -13.60
N ASP A 57 2.29 -31.38 -14.52
CA ASP A 57 1.73 -32.69 -14.17
C ASP A 57 2.72 -33.58 -13.39
N GLY A 58 4.02 -33.34 -13.53
CA GLY A 58 5.09 -34.03 -12.80
C GLY A 58 5.46 -33.41 -11.44
N ASP A 59 4.84 -32.31 -11.03
CA ASP A 59 5.11 -31.72 -9.72
C ASP A 59 4.62 -32.63 -8.59
N SER A 60 5.40 -32.71 -7.50
CA SER A 60 4.90 -33.28 -6.25
C SER A 60 3.76 -32.43 -5.68
N GLU A 61 2.90 -33.02 -4.85
CA GLU A 61 1.81 -32.29 -4.20
C GLU A 61 2.31 -31.08 -3.39
N LEU A 62 3.47 -31.22 -2.72
CA LEU A 62 4.10 -30.10 -2.02
C LEU A 62 4.53 -28.99 -2.98
N SER A 63 5.19 -29.33 -4.10
CA SER A 63 5.60 -28.36 -5.13
C SER A 63 4.39 -27.60 -5.69
N LYS A 64 3.30 -28.31 -6.02
CA LYS A 64 2.05 -27.70 -6.47
C LYS A 64 1.53 -26.69 -5.45
N LYS A 65 1.45 -27.05 -4.17
CA LYS A 65 0.98 -26.13 -3.11
C LYS A 65 1.90 -24.92 -2.90
N GLN A 66 3.21 -25.10 -3.03
CA GLN A 66 4.14 -23.97 -2.96
C GLN A 66 3.95 -23.00 -4.13
N LYS A 67 3.75 -23.51 -5.35
CA LYS A 67 3.44 -22.72 -6.56
C LYS A 67 2.09 -22.01 -6.45
N GLU A 68 1.04 -22.72 -6.03
CA GLU A 68 -0.28 -22.12 -5.77
C GLU A 68 -0.18 -20.96 -4.77
N ARG A 69 0.55 -21.15 -3.66
CA ARG A 69 0.75 -20.09 -2.66
C ARG A 69 1.57 -18.92 -3.22
N HIS A 70 2.56 -19.18 -4.07
CA HIS A 70 3.31 -18.12 -4.74
C HIS A 70 2.40 -17.31 -5.66
N ASN A 71 1.61 -17.97 -6.49
CA ASN A 71 0.68 -17.31 -7.42
C ASN A 71 -0.37 -16.49 -6.66
N ALA A 72 -0.93 -17.02 -5.57
CA ALA A 72 -1.84 -16.26 -4.71
C ALA A 72 -1.18 -15.02 -4.07
N ALA A 73 0.10 -15.09 -3.71
CA ALA A 73 0.85 -13.95 -3.21
C ALA A 73 1.12 -12.90 -4.31
N VAL A 74 1.37 -13.34 -5.55
CA VAL A 74 1.51 -12.48 -6.72
C VAL A 74 0.19 -11.75 -7.01
N ASP A 75 -0.93 -12.46 -7.03
CA ASP A 75 -2.27 -11.87 -7.23
C ASP A 75 -2.58 -10.83 -6.15
N LEU A 76 -2.28 -11.15 -4.87
CA LEU A 76 -2.42 -10.21 -3.77
C LEU A 76 -1.56 -8.97 -3.99
N LEU A 77 -0.29 -9.13 -4.38
CA LEU A 77 0.60 -8.00 -4.64
C LEU A 77 0.06 -7.11 -5.77
N GLN A 78 -0.41 -7.70 -6.87
CA GLN A 78 -1.00 -6.98 -7.98
C GLN A 78 -2.22 -6.17 -7.51
N ALA A 79 -3.14 -6.79 -6.77
CA ALA A 79 -4.29 -6.10 -6.19
C ALA A 79 -3.89 -4.93 -5.28
N ARG A 80 -2.88 -5.11 -4.41
CA ARG A 80 -2.38 -4.02 -3.55
C ARG A 80 -1.72 -2.88 -4.32
N VAL A 81 -1.02 -3.19 -5.41
CA VAL A 81 -0.44 -2.17 -6.30
C VAL A 81 -1.55 -1.35 -6.94
N ASP A 82 -2.63 -1.97 -7.41
CA ASP A 82 -3.73 -1.27 -8.06
C ASP A 82 -4.56 -0.44 -7.07
N GLU A 83 -4.80 -0.95 -5.87
CA GLU A 83 -5.41 -0.18 -4.77
C GLU A 83 -4.54 1.01 -4.36
N TYR A 84 -3.22 0.85 -4.29
CA TYR A 84 -2.30 1.95 -3.98
C TYR A 84 -2.29 3.01 -5.09
N ARG A 85 -2.27 2.59 -6.36
CA ARG A 85 -2.32 3.49 -7.51
C ARG A 85 -3.61 4.30 -7.59
N SER A 86 -4.74 3.71 -7.17
CA SER A 86 -6.02 4.40 -7.08
C SER A 86 -6.17 5.26 -5.81
N GLY A 87 -5.20 5.24 -4.89
CA GLY A 87 -5.27 5.93 -3.60
C GLY A 87 -6.21 5.27 -2.59
N SER A 88 -6.73 4.08 -2.89
CA SER A 88 -7.65 3.32 -2.02
C SER A 88 -6.94 2.64 -0.85
N ARG A 89 -5.61 2.54 -0.90
CA ARG A 89 -4.80 1.92 0.15
C ARG A 89 -3.43 2.58 0.28
N GLU A 90 -2.89 2.53 1.49
CA GLU A 90 -1.54 2.99 1.81
C GLU A 90 -0.46 2.00 1.35
N ILE A 91 0.74 2.54 1.08
CA ILE A 91 1.89 1.80 0.53
C ILE A 91 2.32 0.62 1.41
N GLY A 92 2.06 0.67 2.72
CA GLY A 92 2.38 -0.42 3.66
C GLY A 92 1.79 -1.76 3.24
N ALA A 93 0.58 -1.77 2.67
CA ALA A 93 -0.06 -3.01 2.22
C ALA A 93 0.65 -3.64 1.01
N VAL A 94 1.21 -2.81 0.12
CA VAL A 94 2.03 -3.26 -1.01
C VAL A 94 3.30 -3.95 -0.50
N PHE A 95 3.93 -3.39 0.53
CA PHE A 95 5.14 -3.97 1.11
C PHE A 95 4.90 -5.33 1.77
N GLU A 96 3.84 -5.47 2.54
CA GLU A 96 3.52 -6.75 3.15
C GLU A 96 3.21 -7.82 2.10
N ALA A 97 2.48 -7.47 1.02
CA ALA A 97 2.26 -8.39 -0.09
C ALA A 97 3.58 -8.77 -0.81
N ALA A 98 4.47 -7.80 -1.05
CA ALA A 98 5.78 -8.07 -1.66
C ALA A 98 6.65 -9.00 -0.78
N ARG A 99 6.57 -8.88 0.55
CA ARG A 99 7.24 -9.80 1.48
C ARG A 99 6.67 -11.22 1.39
N MET A 100 5.36 -11.37 1.20
CA MET A 100 4.73 -12.68 0.99
C MET A 100 5.19 -13.33 -0.33
N VAL A 101 5.32 -12.55 -1.40
CA VAL A 101 5.90 -13.03 -2.68
C VAL A 101 7.35 -13.48 -2.47
N ALA A 102 8.18 -12.66 -1.80
CA ALA A 102 9.58 -13.02 -1.51
C ALA A 102 9.70 -14.34 -0.72
N LYS A 103 8.91 -14.46 0.35
CA LYS A 103 8.89 -15.67 1.19
C LYS A 103 8.45 -16.90 0.40
N SER A 104 7.36 -16.80 -0.36
CA SER A 104 6.86 -17.92 -1.16
C SER A 104 7.87 -18.35 -2.24
N LYS A 105 8.59 -17.40 -2.85
CA LYS A 105 9.63 -17.67 -3.84
C LYS A 105 10.87 -18.32 -3.22
N LEU A 106 11.25 -17.93 -2.00
CA LEU A 106 12.33 -18.59 -1.25
C LEU A 106 12.01 -20.05 -0.90
N ASP A 107 10.75 -20.34 -0.58
CA ASP A 107 10.32 -21.72 -0.29
C ASP A 107 10.30 -22.60 -1.56
N LEU A 108 10.23 -21.98 -2.76
CA LEU A 108 10.36 -22.65 -4.06
C LEU A 108 11.83 -22.82 -4.50
N ALA A 109 12.78 -22.18 -3.83
CA ALA A 109 14.20 -22.27 -4.17
C ALA A 109 14.80 -23.56 -3.59
N ASP A 110 14.98 -24.55 -4.46
CA ASP A 110 15.40 -25.92 -4.14
C ASP A 110 16.93 -26.15 -4.12
N SER A 111 17.70 -25.14 -4.51
CA SER A 111 19.17 -25.18 -4.58
C SER A 111 19.80 -23.93 -3.96
N PRO A 112 21.04 -24.01 -3.45
CA PRO A 112 21.77 -22.84 -2.95
C PRO A 112 21.84 -21.70 -3.97
N GLU A 113 22.05 -22.03 -5.24
CA GLU A 113 22.11 -21.06 -6.33
C GLU A 113 20.74 -20.40 -6.58
N ALA A 114 19.65 -21.18 -6.57
CA ALA A 114 18.29 -20.64 -6.69
C ALA A 114 17.94 -19.74 -5.51
N ARG A 115 18.37 -20.10 -4.30
CA ARG A 115 18.17 -19.30 -3.09
C ARG A 115 18.90 -17.96 -3.19
N VAL A 116 20.17 -17.97 -3.60
CA VAL A 116 20.97 -16.75 -3.81
C VAL A 116 20.30 -15.86 -4.87
N ARG A 117 19.91 -16.40 -6.03
CA ARG A 117 19.21 -15.63 -7.07
C ARG A 117 17.92 -15.00 -6.56
N THR A 118 17.13 -15.75 -5.79
CA THR A 118 15.87 -15.25 -5.21
C THR A 118 16.11 -14.13 -4.21
N LEU A 119 17.14 -14.25 -3.37
CA LEU A 119 17.54 -13.21 -2.42
C LEU A 119 18.06 -11.94 -3.12
N GLU A 120 18.80 -12.09 -4.23
CA GLU A 120 19.25 -10.96 -5.05
C GLU A 120 18.06 -10.21 -5.68
N GLN A 121 17.11 -10.92 -6.28
CA GLN A 121 15.87 -10.32 -6.80
C GLN A 121 15.09 -9.60 -5.70
N THR A 122 14.90 -10.26 -4.56
CA THR A 122 14.20 -9.68 -3.40
C THR A 122 14.90 -8.42 -2.90
N LEU A 123 16.23 -8.40 -2.88
CA LEU A 123 17.02 -7.26 -2.45
C LEU A 123 16.83 -6.06 -3.38
N GLN A 124 16.75 -6.28 -4.69
CA GLN A 124 16.47 -5.21 -5.65
C GLN A 124 15.09 -4.59 -5.43
N VAL A 125 14.06 -5.44 -5.22
CA VAL A 125 12.71 -4.96 -4.88
C VAL A 125 12.74 -4.13 -3.60
N ALA A 126 13.41 -4.62 -2.54
CA ALA A 126 13.53 -3.91 -1.27
C ALA A 126 14.26 -2.56 -1.41
N ARG A 127 15.33 -2.49 -2.21
CA ARG A 127 16.05 -1.24 -2.50
C ARG A 127 15.21 -0.23 -3.27
N MET A 128 14.47 -0.69 -4.28
CA MET A 128 13.53 0.17 -5.03
C MET A 128 12.48 0.77 -4.09
N ILE A 129 11.92 -0.06 -3.21
CA ILE A 129 10.94 0.34 -2.20
C ILE A 129 11.52 1.38 -1.23
N GLU A 130 12.67 1.11 -0.62
CA GLU A 130 13.33 2.04 0.31
C GLU A 130 13.62 3.37 -0.37
N LYS A 131 14.15 3.36 -1.61
CA LYS A 131 14.44 4.58 -2.37
C LYS A 131 13.19 5.43 -2.65
N ARG A 132 12.06 4.79 -2.99
CA ARG A 132 10.78 5.51 -3.19
C ARG A 132 10.33 6.16 -1.88
N LEU A 133 10.32 5.43 -0.77
CA LEU A 133 9.93 5.99 0.53
C LEU A 133 10.86 7.11 1.00
N GLN A 134 12.18 6.94 0.79
CA GLN A 134 13.16 7.98 1.09
C GLN A 134 12.80 9.26 0.34
N THR A 135 12.50 9.15 -0.95
CA THR A 135 12.06 10.29 -1.78
C THR A 135 10.80 10.96 -1.23
N GLN A 136 9.82 10.20 -0.72
CA GLN A 136 8.60 10.75 -0.12
C GLN A 136 8.89 11.48 1.20
N VAL A 137 9.73 10.89 2.04
CA VAL A 137 10.17 11.49 3.32
C VAL A 137 10.94 12.78 3.08
N ASP A 138 11.86 12.80 2.11
CA ASP A 138 12.66 13.98 1.75
C ASP A 138 11.77 15.14 1.27
N LYS A 139 10.69 14.81 0.54
CA LYS A 139 9.66 15.75 0.10
C LYS A 139 8.60 16.05 1.17
N ARG A 140 8.79 15.57 2.41
CA ARG A 140 7.95 15.83 3.59
C ARG A 140 6.49 15.34 3.49
N PHE A 141 6.20 14.38 2.63
CA PHE A 141 4.87 13.73 2.55
C PHE A 141 4.91 12.23 2.80
N GLY A 142 6.09 11.66 3.09
CA GLY A 142 6.26 10.25 3.45
C GLY A 142 6.37 10.01 4.95
N SER A 143 6.04 8.78 5.38
CA SER A 143 6.19 8.31 6.75
C SER A 143 7.64 7.88 7.06
N LYS A 144 8.26 8.47 8.09
CA LYS A 144 9.57 8.02 8.60
C LYS A 144 9.50 6.59 9.14
N GLY A 145 8.36 6.17 9.68
CA GLY A 145 8.13 4.81 10.16
C GLY A 145 8.16 3.80 9.01
N ASP A 146 7.52 4.13 7.88
CA ASP A 146 7.55 3.26 6.69
C ASP A 146 8.94 3.14 6.10
N LEU A 147 9.67 4.25 6.03
CA LEU A 147 11.08 4.24 5.61
C LEU A 147 11.93 3.34 6.51
N ALA A 148 11.77 3.43 7.84
CA ALA A 148 12.48 2.58 8.78
C ALA A 148 12.13 1.09 8.60
N ARG A 149 10.84 0.75 8.40
CA ARG A 149 10.39 -0.62 8.11
C ARG A 149 10.99 -1.16 6.81
N ALA A 150 10.99 -0.37 5.74
CA ALA A 150 11.58 -0.75 4.46
C ALA A 150 13.09 -0.97 4.57
N ARG A 151 13.80 -0.09 5.27
CA ARG A 151 15.23 -0.25 5.54
C ARG A 151 15.51 -1.53 6.34
N LEU A 152 14.72 -1.83 7.37
CA LEU A 152 14.84 -3.07 8.13
C LEU A 152 14.62 -4.30 7.24
N ALA A 153 13.60 -4.27 6.38
CA ALA A 153 13.33 -5.36 5.43
C ALA A 153 14.51 -5.55 4.45
N ARG A 154 15.05 -4.48 3.86
CA ARG A 154 16.23 -4.55 2.99
C ARG A 154 17.43 -5.16 3.73
N LEU A 155 17.74 -4.67 4.92
CA LEU A 155 18.86 -5.18 5.72
C LEU A 155 18.69 -6.66 6.07
N GLY A 156 17.47 -7.09 6.40
CA GLY A 156 17.18 -8.51 6.62
C GLY A 156 17.50 -9.38 5.40
N VAL A 157 17.11 -8.94 4.21
CA VAL A 157 17.42 -9.65 2.95
C VAL A 157 18.93 -9.64 2.67
N GLU A 158 19.63 -8.54 2.94
CA GLU A 158 21.10 -8.48 2.77
C GLU A 158 21.82 -9.46 3.70
N VAL A 159 21.40 -9.56 4.97
CA VAL A 159 21.96 -10.54 5.91
C VAL A 159 21.74 -11.96 5.42
N GLU A 160 20.52 -12.30 5.00
CA GLU A 160 20.21 -13.64 4.47
C GLU A 160 21.00 -13.94 3.19
N LEU A 161 21.18 -12.94 2.31
CA LEU A 161 21.99 -13.08 1.09
C LEU A 161 23.47 -13.34 1.41
N LEU A 162 24.03 -12.62 2.38
CA LEU A 162 25.41 -12.81 2.82
C LEU A 162 25.61 -14.20 3.43
N ARG A 163 24.67 -14.67 4.25
CA ARG A 163 24.66 -16.04 4.79
C ARG A 163 24.65 -17.08 3.67
N ALA A 164 23.68 -16.98 2.74
CA ALA A 164 23.57 -17.91 1.62
C ALA A 164 24.80 -17.92 0.70
N LYS A 165 25.53 -16.80 0.59
CA LYS A 165 26.79 -16.72 -0.17
C LYS A 165 27.99 -17.31 0.58
N ALA A 166 28.00 -17.22 1.91
CA ALA A 166 29.05 -17.79 2.76
C ALA A 166 28.92 -19.31 2.88
N ASP A 167 27.70 -19.84 2.84
CA ASP A 167 27.40 -21.27 2.94
C ASP A 167 27.62 -22.05 1.61
N LYS A 168 28.30 -21.45 0.62
CA LYS A 168 28.64 -22.15 -0.62
C LYS A 168 29.65 -23.27 -0.31
N PRO A 169 29.38 -24.53 -0.70
CA PRO A 169 30.32 -25.63 -0.53
C PRO A 169 31.58 -25.48 -1.39
#